data_AF-A0A6N2K4U7-F1
#
_entry.id   AF-A0A6N2K4U7-F1
#
_cell.length_a   1.000
_cell.length_b   1.000
_cell.length_c   1.000
_cell.angle_alpha   90.00
_cell.angle_beta   90.00
_cell.angle_gamma   90.00
#
_symmetry.space_group_name_H-M   'P 1'
#
loop_
_entity.id
_entity.type
_entity.pdbx_description
1 polymer ?
#
loop_
_entity_poly.entity_id
_entity_poly.type
_entity_poly.pdbx_seq_one_letter_code
_entity_poly.pdbx_strand_id
1 'polypeptide(L)'
;MACLEVFKEEKIKEGEDQECTFDGTVDWHGRRAIRAKSGQWAAGIIILLNQGLATLAFFGVGVNLVLFLTRVLQQSNADAANNVSKWTGTVYIFSLVGAFLSDSYWGRYKTCAIFQVIFVIVRSGHPITRIIPVFKQTTMCDGDELTPCGSHSSMEVSLFYLSIYLIALGNGGYQPNIATFGADQFDEDDPREGYIF
;
A
#
# COMPACT_ATOMS: atom_id res chain seq x y z
N MET A 1 12.57 20.78 -46.38
CA MET A 1 12.72 19.32 -46.55
C MET A 1 13.95 18.79 -45.81
N ALA A 2 15.12 19.43 -45.89
CA ALA A 2 16.33 18.99 -45.16
C ALA A 2 16.21 18.93 -43.62
N CYS A 3 15.51 19.86 -42.97
CA CYS A 3 15.32 19.85 -41.50
C CYS A 3 14.43 18.69 -41.01
N LEU A 4 13.51 18.22 -41.86
CA LEU A 4 12.60 17.12 -41.55
C LEU A 4 13.30 15.76 -41.70
N GLU A 5 14.27 15.66 -42.61
CA GLU A 5 15.17 14.52 -42.75
C GLU A 5 16.15 14.43 -41.57
N VAL A 6 16.71 15.56 -41.11
CA VAL A 6 17.58 15.61 -39.91
C VAL A 6 16.82 15.20 -38.66
N PHE A 7 15.58 15.66 -38.46
CA PHE A 7 14.74 15.25 -37.33
C PHE A 7 14.36 13.76 -37.36
N LYS A 8 14.30 13.17 -38.56
CA LYS A 8 13.99 11.76 -38.76
C LYS A 8 15.23 10.90 -38.53
N GLU A 9 16.41 11.35 -38.98
CA GLU A 9 17.70 10.71 -38.68
C GLU A 9 18.08 10.82 -37.19
N GLU A 10 17.80 11.94 -36.53
CA GLU A 10 17.99 12.09 -35.07
C GLU A 10 17.07 11.15 -34.29
N LYS A 11 15.80 10.99 -34.70
CA LYS A 11 14.90 10.01 -34.08
C LYS A 11 15.26 8.56 -34.35
N ILE A 12 15.86 8.26 -35.51
CA ILE A 12 16.35 6.92 -35.83
C ILE A 12 17.61 6.61 -35.01
N LYS A 13 18.53 7.58 -34.87
CA LYS A 13 19.72 7.45 -34.03
C LYS A 13 19.42 7.39 -32.53
N GLU A 14 18.46 8.17 -32.03
CA GLU A 14 17.96 8.04 -30.65
C GLU A 14 17.29 6.68 -30.40
N GLY A 15 16.76 6.02 -31.44
CA GLY A 15 16.19 4.69 -31.34
C GLY A 15 17.22 3.55 -31.42
N GLU A 16 18.40 3.78 -32.02
CA GLU A 16 19.48 2.80 -32.15
C GLU A 16 20.42 2.74 -30.93
N ASP A 17 20.58 3.83 -30.19
CA ASP A 17 21.37 3.88 -28.93
C ASP A 17 20.53 3.66 -27.65
N GLN A 18 19.22 3.38 -27.79
CA GLN A 18 18.35 3.05 -26.65
C GLN A 18 18.43 1.57 -26.32
N GLU A 19 19.29 1.21 -25.36
CA GLU A 19 19.32 -0.13 -24.75
C GLU A 19 17.90 -0.51 -24.31
N CYS A 20 17.37 -1.57 -24.94
CA CYS A 20 16.11 -2.19 -24.55
C CYS A 20 16.38 -3.20 -23.44
N THR A 21 15.38 -3.46 -22.61
CA THR A 21 15.46 -4.52 -21.59
C THR A 21 15.64 -5.90 -22.23
N PHE A 22 16.43 -6.77 -21.57
CA PHE A 22 16.74 -8.12 -22.05
C PHE A 22 15.76 -9.17 -21.53
N ASP A 23 15.07 -8.87 -20.42
CA ASP A 23 14.05 -9.70 -19.75
C ASP A 23 12.72 -9.89 -20.53
N GLY A 24 12.57 -9.23 -21.67
CA GLY A 24 11.35 -9.30 -22.50
C GLY A 24 10.18 -8.45 -22.00
N THR A 25 10.40 -7.52 -21.07
CA THR A 25 9.40 -6.55 -20.63
C THR A 25 8.92 -5.65 -21.78
N VAL A 26 7.62 -5.31 -21.76
CA VAL A 26 6.97 -4.52 -22.79
C VAL A 26 6.32 -3.26 -22.23
N ASP A 27 6.36 -2.19 -23.01
CA ASP A 27 5.62 -0.97 -22.76
C ASP A 27 4.10 -1.20 -22.91
N TRP A 28 3.31 -0.19 -22.53
CA TRP A 28 1.85 -0.22 -22.68
C TRP A 28 1.39 -0.41 -24.14
N HIS A 29 2.26 -0.18 -25.12
CA HIS A 29 1.99 -0.35 -26.55
C HIS A 29 2.47 -1.71 -27.09
N GLY A 30 2.95 -2.62 -26.22
CA GLY A 30 3.42 -3.95 -26.58
C GLY A 30 4.80 -3.97 -27.25
N ARG A 31 5.56 -2.88 -27.20
CA ARG A 31 6.95 -2.81 -27.67
C ARG A 31 7.90 -3.10 -26.53
N ARG A 32 9.11 -3.57 -26.80
CA ARG A 32 10.13 -3.78 -25.76
C ARG A 32 10.36 -2.50 -24.95
N ALA A 33 10.43 -2.63 -23.63
CA ALA A 33 10.63 -1.49 -22.75
C ALA A 33 12.04 -0.91 -22.97
N ILE A 34 12.09 0.43 -23.07
CA ILE A 34 13.36 1.16 -23.22
C ILE A 34 13.95 1.32 -21.82
N ARG A 35 15.14 0.74 -21.58
CA ARG A 35 15.81 0.71 -20.26
C ARG A 35 16.06 2.11 -19.69
N ALA A 36 16.47 3.05 -20.54
CA ALA A 36 16.69 4.45 -20.13
C ALA A 36 15.41 5.16 -19.66
N LYS A 37 14.24 4.57 -19.92
CA LYS A 37 12.91 5.15 -19.67
C LYS A 37 12.03 4.30 -18.74
N SER A 38 12.40 3.05 -18.47
CA SER A 38 11.68 2.11 -17.61
C SER A 38 12.56 1.67 -16.43
N GLY A 39 11.99 1.61 -15.22
CA GLY A 39 12.53 0.87 -14.06
C GLY A 39 14.03 1.02 -13.79
N GLN A 40 14.39 1.88 -12.83
CA GLN A 40 15.77 2.05 -12.37
C GLN A 40 15.77 2.44 -10.88
N TRP A 41 16.94 2.70 -10.30
CA TRP A 41 17.12 3.15 -8.91
C TRP A 41 16.13 4.24 -8.45
N ALA A 42 15.76 5.19 -9.31
CA ALA A 42 14.76 6.21 -8.98
C ALA A 42 13.37 5.61 -8.68
N ALA A 43 12.90 4.69 -9.50
CA ALA A 43 11.63 3.99 -9.28
C ALA A 43 11.71 3.09 -8.04
N GLY A 44 12.81 2.35 -7.87
CA GLY A 44 13.07 1.55 -6.67
C GLY A 44 13.03 2.37 -5.38
N ILE A 45 13.69 3.53 -5.35
CA ILE A 45 13.68 4.45 -4.20
C ILE A 45 12.26 4.96 -3.91
N ILE A 46 11.49 5.34 -4.92
CA ILE A 46 10.10 5.81 -4.74
C ILE A 46 9.22 4.70 -4.14
N ILE A 47 9.35 3.48 -4.64
CA ILE A 47 8.62 2.31 -4.14
C ILE A 47 9.01 2.01 -2.69
N LEU A 48 10.32 2.02 -2.37
CA LEU A 48 10.82 1.82 -1.01
C LEU A 48 10.35 2.91 -0.04
N LEU A 49 10.37 4.18 -0.46
CA LEU A 49 9.87 5.29 0.36
C LEU A 49 8.37 5.14 0.62
N ASN A 50 7.58 4.81 -0.41
CA ASN A 50 6.14 4.55 -0.25
C ASN A 50 5.90 3.35 0.70
N GLN A 51 6.69 2.29 0.59
CA GLN A 51 6.63 1.14 1.48
C GLN A 51 6.95 1.52 2.93
N GLY A 52 8.01 2.29 3.16
CA GLY A 52 8.38 2.78 4.49
C GLY A 52 7.27 3.62 5.12
N LEU A 53 6.70 4.56 4.36
CA LEU A 53 5.60 5.41 4.81
C LEU A 53 4.33 4.61 5.13
N ALA A 54 3.97 3.64 4.26
CA ALA A 54 2.82 2.77 4.48
C ALA A 54 3.00 1.90 5.74
N THR A 55 4.22 1.39 5.95
CA THR A 55 4.58 0.57 7.12
C THR A 55 4.52 1.40 8.41
N LEU A 56 5.08 2.62 8.40
CA LEU A 56 5.02 3.53 9.54
C LEU A 56 3.56 3.85 9.93
N ALA A 57 2.71 4.15 8.93
CA ALA A 57 1.29 4.43 9.17
C ALA A 57 0.56 3.21 9.76
N PHE A 58 0.89 2.00 9.31
CA PHE A 58 0.30 0.76 9.83
C PHE A 58 0.66 0.52 11.30
N PHE A 59 1.93 0.64 11.67
CA PHE A 59 2.35 0.52 13.07
C PHE A 59 1.75 1.62 13.94
N GLY A 60 1.63 2.85 13.42
CA GLY A 60 0.94 3.94 14.11
C GLY A 60 -0.52 3.61 14.43
N VAL A 61 -1.25 3.00 13.49
CA VAL A 61 -2.62 2.50 13.73
C VAL A 61 -2.61 1.37 14.75
N GLY A 62 -1.69 0.41 14.65
CA GLY A 62 -1.61 -0.74 15.57
C GLY A 62 -1.39 -0.35 17.03
N VAL A 63 -0.47 0.58 17.31
CA VAL A 63 -0.23 1.06 18.69
C VAL A 63 -1.43 1.86 19.22
N ASN A 64 -2.00 2.74 18.39
CA ASN A 64 -3.17 3.53 18.78
C ASN A 64 -4.43 2.67 18.96
N LEU A 65 -4.55 1.56 18.22
CA LEU A 65 -5.65 0.60 18.35
C LEU A 65 -5.68 -0.03 19.75
N VAL A 66 -4.53 -0.44 20.29
CA VAL A 66 -4.45 -1.01 21.65
C VAL A 66 -4.91 0.02 22.69
N LEU A 67 -4.45 1.27 22.55
CA LEU A 67 -4.83 2.36 23.45
C LEU A 67 -6.33 2.68 23.34
N PHE A 68 -6.89 2.65 22.14
CA PHE A 68 -8.31 2.90 21.91
C PHE A 68 -9.20 1.81 22.51
N LEU A 69 -8.84 0.53 22.32
CA LEU A 69 -9.60 -0.60 22.87
C LEU A 69 -9.60 -0.60 24.41
N THR A 70 -8.46 -0.27 25.02
CA THR A 70 -8.31 -0.25 26.48
C THR A 70 -8.90 1.00 27.12
N ARG A 71 -8.60 2.20 26.59
CA ARG A 71 -9.02 3.47 27.22
C ARG A 71 -10.41 3.95 26.80
N VAL A 72 -10.82 3.72 25.55
CA VAL A 72 -12.09 4.25 25.02
C VAL A 72 -13.18 3.20 25.06
N LEU A 73 -12.92 1.99 24.55
CA LEU A 73 -13.89 0.89 24.64
C LEU A 73 -13.92 0.22 26.01
N GLN A 74 -13.00 0.57 26.92
CA GLN A 74 -12.92 0.03 28.29
C GLN A 74 -12.87 -1.51 28.30
N GLN A 75 -12.23 -2.12 27.29
CA GLN A 75 -12.02 -3.56 27.25
C GLN A 75 -10.92 -3.96 28.23
N SER A 76 -11.01 -5.20 28.75
CA SER A 76 -9.93 -5.77 29.54
C SER A 76 -8.64 -5.85 28.71
N ASN A 77 -7.48 -5.76 29.35
CA ASN A 77 -6.19 -5.91 28.66
C ASN A 77 -6.09 -7.25 27.90
N ALA A 78 -6.70 -8.30 28.42
CA ALA A 78 -6.75 -9.61 27.77
C ALA A 78 -7.62 -9.59 26.49
N ASP A 79 -8.80 -8.97 26.55
CA ASP A 79 -9.71 -8.88 25.40
C ASP A 79 -9.16 -7.95 24.31
N ALA A 80 -8.58 -6.82 24.70
CA ALA A 80 -7.94 -5.89 23.78
C ALA A 80 -6.77 -6.55 23.05
N ALA A 81 -5.89 -7.27 23.78
CA ALA A 81 -4.81 -8.03 23.20
C ALA A 81 -5.31 -9.11 22.23
N ASN A 82 -6.36 -9.86 22.61
CA ASN A 82 -6.96 -10.87 21.74
C ASN A 82 -7.53 -10.26 20.45
N ASN A 83 -8.22 -9.12 20.54
CA ASN A 83 -8.76 -8.42 19.37
C ASN A 83 -7.65 -7.90 18.44
N VAL A 84 -6.56 -7.40 19.00
CA VAL A 84 -5.38 -6.98 18.23
C VAL A 84 -4.71 -8.19 17.57
N SER A 85 -4.56 -9.32 18.27
CA SER A 85 -4.03 -10.56 17.69
C SER A 85 -4.90 -11.08 16.55
N LYS A 86 -6.24 -11.03 16.69
CA LYS A 86 -7.16 -11.38 15.60
C LYS A 86 -6.98 -10.46 14.39
N TRP A 87 -6.92 -9.15 14.62
CA TRP A 87 -6.68 -8.17 13.57
C TRP A 87 -5.36 -8.44 12.84
N THR A 88 -4.24 -8.58 13.57
CA THR A 88 -2.94 -8.93 12.98
C THR A 88 -2.98 -10.27 12.24
N GLY A 89 -3.66 -11.28 12.79
CA GLY A 89 -3.87 -12.56 12.11
C GLY A 89 -4.61 -12.41 10.78
N THR A 90 -5.65 -11.56 10.73
CA THR A 90 -6.36 -11.28 9.47
C THR A 90 -5.50 -10.57 8.43
N VAL A 91 -4.58 -9.69 8.85
CA VAL A 91 -3.61 -9.05 7.94
C VAL A 91 -2.80 -10.11 7.22
N TYR A 92 -2.23 -11.09 7.96
CA TYR A 92 -1.43 -12.16 7.36
C TYR A 92 -2.23 -13.08 6.45
N ILE A 93 -3.48 -13.40 6.81
CA ILE A 93 -4.37 -14.16 5.92
C ILE A 93 -4.62 -13.39 4.62
N PHE A 94 -4.89 -12.08 4.70
CA PHE A 94 -5.05 -11.25 3.51
C PHE A 94 -3.76 -11.10 2.70
N SER A 95 -2.59 -11.18 3.31
CA SER A 95 -1.32 -11.25 2.58
C SER A 95 -1.22 -12.50 1.72
N LEU A 96 -1.59 -13.67 2.26
CA LEU A 96 -1.61 -14.90 1.47
C LEU A 96 -2.59 -14.80 0.30
N VAL A 97 -3.79 -14.27 0.55
CA VAL A 97 -4.82 -14.09 -0.48
C VAL A 97 -4.37 -13.07 -1.54
N GLY A 98 -3.77 -11.95 -1.12
CA GLY A 98 -3.30 -10.89 -2.01
C GLY A 98 -2.13 -11.34 -2.89
N ALA A 99 -1.21 -12.15 -2.36
CA ALA A 99 -0.15 -12.78 -3.14
C ALA A 99 -0.74 -13.74 -4.18
N PHE A 100 -1.64 -14.63 -3.76
CA PHE A 100 -2.29 -15.59 -4.66
C PHE A 100 -3.06 -14.90 -5.81
N LEU A 101 -3.81 -13.85 -5.50
CA LEU A 101 -4.56 -13.07 -6.51
C LEU A 101 -3.64 -12.37 -7.52
N SER A 102 -2.50 -11.86 -7.03
CA SER A 102 -1.47 -11.21 -7.84
C SER A 102 -0.86 -12.16 -8.86
N ASP A 103 -0.49 -13.35 -8.39
CA ASP A 103 0.19 -14.35 -9.23
C ASP A 103 -0.76 -15.08 -10.18
N SER A 104 -2.04 -15.27 -9.80
CA SER A 104 -2.95 -16.13 -10.56
C SER A 104 -3.93 -15.40 -11.49
N TYR A 105 -4.39 -14.18 -11.16
CA TYR A 105 -5.55 -13.58 -11.85
C TYR A 105 -5.33 -12.17 -12.40
N TRP A 106 -4.82 -11.23 -11.58
CA TRP A 106 -4.81 -9.80 -11.96
C TRP A 106 -3.46 -9.30 -12.48
N GLY A 107 -2.37 -10.00 -12.17
CA GLY A 107 -1.01 -9.53 -12.40
C GLY A 107 -0.52 -8.58 -11.30
N ARG A 108 0.79 -8.52 -11.13
CA ARG A 108 1.48 -7.86 -10.01
C ARG A 108 1.14 -6.37 -9.88
N TYR A 109 1.22 -5.63 -10.97
CA TYR A 109 0.94 -4.19 -10.97
C TYR A 109 -0.51 -3.84 -10.61
N LYS A 110 -1.50 -4.52 -11.21
CA LYS A 110 -2.93 -4.22 -10.97
C LYS A 110 -3.32 -4.52 -9.52
N THR A 111 -2.78 -5.61 -8.98
CA THR A 111 -3.06 -6.03 -7.61
C THR A 111 -2.47 -5.03 -6.61
N CYS A 112 -1.20 -4.63 -6.79
CA CYS A 112 -0.59 -3.54 -6.03
C CYS A 112 -1.42 -2.24 -6.07
N ALA A 113 -1.80 -1.80 -7.27
CA ALA A 113 -2.53 -0.54 -7.45
C ALA A 113 -3.91 -0.58 -6.78
N ILE A 114 -4.66 -1.67 -6.92
CA ILE A 114 -5.99 -1.81 -6.32
C ILE A 114 -5.90 -1.82 -4.79
N PHE A 115 -5.02 -2.64 -4.19
CA PHE A 115 -4.87 -2.69 -2.74
C PHE A 115 -4.36 -1.37 -2.16
N GLN A 116 -3.44 -0.69 -2.86
CA GLN A 116 -2.97 0.64 -2.46
C GLN A 116 -4.08 1.68 -2.53
N VAL A 117 -4.92 1.65 -3.57
CA VAL A 117 -6.09 2.55 -3.69
C VAL A 117 -7.10 2.27 -2.57
N ILE A 118 -7.39 1.01 -2.26
CA ILE A 118 -8.27 0.63 -1.13
C ILE A 118 -7.68 1.16 0.18
N PHE A 119 -6.38 0.95 0.41
CA PHE A 119 -5.68 1.42 1.61
C PHE A 119 -5.71 2.95 1.72
N VAL A 120 -5.51 3.67 0.62
CA VAL A 120 -5.62 5.13 0.58
C VAL A 120 -7.05 5.57 0.83
N ILE A 121 -8.07 5.01 0.15
CA ILE A 121 -9.49 5.37 0.34
C ILE A 121 -9.91 5.17 1.79
N VAL A 122 -9.48 4.11 2.45
CA VAL A 122 -9.85 3.85 3.86
C VAL A 122 -9.21 4.88 4.79
N ARG A 123 -7.98 5.33 4.49
CA ARG A 123 -7.26 6.36 5.27
C ARG A 123 -7.68 7.78 4.95
N SER A 124 -7.92 8.07 3.68
CA SER A 124 -8.36 9.36 3.14
C SER A 124 -9.88 9.51 3.14
N GLY A 125 -10.63 8.46 3.45
CA GLY A 125 -12.05 8.48 3.79
C GLY A 125 -12.30 8.90 5.23
N HIS A 126 -11.23 9.03 6.03
CA HIS A 126 -11.29 9.57 7.39
C HIS A 126 -11.19 11.12 7.55
N PRO A 127 -11.50 11.98 6.54
CA PRO A 127 -11.86 13.37 6.77
C PRO A 127 -13.36 13.63 6.62
N ILE A 128 -14.21 12.63 6.37
CA ILE A 128 -15.68 12.85 6.33
C ILE A 128 -16.28 12.95 7.75
N THR A 129 -15.59 12.41 8.75
CA THR A 129 -16.01 12.49 10.15
C THR A 129 -15.72 13.83 10.83
N ARG A 130 -15.15 14.81 10.11
CA ARG A 130 -14.91 16.16 10.65
C ARG A 130 -16.12 17.09 10.55
N ILE A 131 -17.21 16.67 9.88
CA ILE A 131 -18.42 17.51 9.68
C ILE A 131 -19.64 16.98 10.45
N ILE A 132 -19.62 15.74 10.96
CA ILE A 132 -20.74 15.21 11.73
C ILE A 132 -20.43 15.36 13.24
N PRO A 133 -21.23 16.14 14.00
CA PRO A 133 -21.04 16.34 15.45
C PRO A 133 -21.28 15.07 16.30
N VAL A 134 -21.35 13.88 15.69
CA VAL A 134 -21.56 12.58 16.35
C VAL A 134 -20.24 12.04 16.92
N PHE A 135 -19.08 12.29 16.29
CA PHE A 135 -17.78 11.94 16.89
C PHE A 135 -17.35 12.87 18.03
N LYS A 136 -18.09 13.95 18.26
CA LYS A 136 -17.91 14.84 19.40
C LYS A 136 -18.23 14.14 20.73
N GLN A 137 -18.98 13.04 20.69
CA GLN A 137 -19.30 12.25 21.90
C GLN A 137 -18.09 11.49 22.45
N THR A 138 -17.20 11.00 21.58
CA THR A 138 -15.89 10.44 21.99
C THR A 138 -14.88 11.49 22.45
N THR A 139 -15.13 12.78 22.20
CA THR A 139 -14.24 13.89 22.63
C THR A 139 -14.47 14.31 24.09
N MET A 140 -15.52 13.82 24.76
CA MET A 140 -15.76 14.10 26.19
C MET A 140 -15.28 12.97 27.12
N CYS A 141 -14.49 12.04 26.61
CA CYS A 141 -13.76 11.07 27.42
C CYS A 141 -12.27 11.23 27.19
N ASP A 142 -11.55 11.77 28.16
CA ASP A 142 -10.08 11.80 28.11
C ASP A 142 -9.42 10.43 28.38
N GLY A 143 -10.22 9.36 28.53
CA GLY A 143 -9.69 8.02 28.81
C GLY A 143 -8.85 7.99 30.09
N ASP A 144 -9.14 8.92 31.00
CA ASP A 144 -8.53 9.04 32.31
C ASP A 144 -9.25 8.05 33.26
N GLU A 145 -8.53 7.41 34.19
CA GLU A 145 -9.09 6.41 35.12
C GLU A 145 -10.26 6.95 35.97
N LEU A 146 -10.46 8.27 35.99
CA LEU A 146 -11.41 8.98 36.83
C LEU A 146 -12.81 9.18 36.20
N THR A 147 -12.97 9.02 34.87
CA THR A 147 -14.27 9.18 34.19
C THR A 147 -14.52 8.06 33.17
N PRO A 148 -15.28 7.00 33.54
CA PRO A 148 -15.61 5.93 32.61
C PRO A 148 -16.48 6.45 31.47
N CYS A 149 -16.13 6.09 30.22
CA CYS A 149 -16.95 6.42 29.07
C CYS A 149 -18.32 5.75 29.15
N GLY A 150 -19.36 6.50 28.76
CA GLY A 150 -20.70 5.98 28.60
C GLY A 150 -20.81 4.94 27.49
N SER A 151 -22.01 4.37 27.34
CA SER A 151 -22.29 3.35 26.33
C SER A 151 -22.07 3.87 24.91
N HIS A 152 -21.21 3.19 24.15
CA HIS A 152 -21.00 3.44 22.72
C HIS A 152 -22.18 2.93 21.90
N SER A 153 -22.52 3.61 20.80
CA SER A 153 -23.54 3.13 19.88
C SER A 153 -23.04 1.89 19.13
N SER A 154 -23.87 0.86 18.97
CA SER A 154 -23.51 -0.36 18.24
C SER A 154 -23.08 -0.07 16.79
N MET A 155 -23.61 0.99 16.18
CA MET A 155 -23.22 1.42 14.83
C MET A 155 -21.79 1.97 14.79
N GLU A 156 -21.37 2.71 15.80
CA GLU A 156 -20.02 3.29 15.88
C GLU A 156 -18.96 2.18 16.05
N VAL A 157 -19.24 1.22 16.92
CA VAL A 157 -18.37 0.05 17.13
C VAL A 157 -18.27 -0.80 15.85
N SER A 158 -19.38 -0.99 15.14
CA SER A 158 -19.38 -1.75 13.87
C SER A 158 -18.58 -1.05 12.77
N LEU A 159 -18.73 0.27 12.62
CA LEU A 159 -17.97 1.06 11.66
C LEU A 159 -16.47 1.07 11.98
N PHE A 160 -16.12 1.13 13.27
CA PHE A 160 -14.75 1.01 13.73
C PHE A 160 -14.16 -0.35 13.35
N TYR A 161 -14.81 -1.47 13.69
CA TYR A 161 -14.32 -2.81 13.32
C TYR A 161 -14.22 -2.98 11.80
N LEU A 162 -15.21 -2.49 11.03
CA LEU A 162 -15.16 -2.50 9.57
C LEU A 162 -13.93 -1.74 9.05
N SER A 163 -13.65 -0.56 9.60
CA SER A 163 -12.49 0.25 9.19
C SER A 163 -11.16 -0.45 9.45
N ILE A 164 -10.96 -1.05 10.63
CA ILE A 164 -9.69 -1.72 10.94
C ILE A 164 -9.50 -2.99 10.10
N TYR A 165 -10.57 -3.72 9.78
CA TYR A 165 -10.48 -4.88 8.88
C TYR A 165 -10.24 -4.48 7.42
N LEU A 166 -10.76 -3.34 6.96
CA LEU A 166 -10.42 -2.79 5.65
C LEU A 166 -8.96 -2.32 5.59
N ILE A 167 -8.42 -1.74 6.67
CA ILE A 167 -6.99 -1.44 6.80
C ILE A 167 -6.17 -2.74 6.72
N ALA A 168 -6.63 -3.80 7.39
CA ALA A 168 -5.97 -5.11 7.35
C ALA A 168 -5.94 -5.70 5.94
N LEU A 169 -7.06 -5.61 5.21
CA LEU A 169 -7.16 -6.06 3.82
C LEU A 169 -6.24 -5.26 2.88
N GLY A 170 -6.26 -3.93 3.00
CA GLY A 170 -5.43 -3.05 2.17
C GLY A 170 -3.93 -3.27 2.42
N ASN A 171 -3.51 -3.32 3.69
CA ASN A 171 -2.09 -3.52 4.03
C ASN A 171 -1.63 -4.95 3.72
N GLY A 172 -2.44 -5.94 4.12
CA GLY A 172 -2.15 -7.35 3.91
C GLY A 172 -1.93 -7.67 2.44
N GLY A 173 -2.84 -7.25 1.56
CA GLY A 173 -2.73 -7.52 0.12
C GLY A 173 -1.66 -6.70 -0.62
N TYR A 174 -1.28 -5.53 -0.11
CA TYR A 174 -0.27 -4.67 -0.71
C TYR A 174 1.17 -5.14 -0.38
N GLN A 175 1.41 -5.55 0.86
CA GLN A 175 2.75 -5.83 1.39
C GLN A 175 3.56 -6.92 0.65
N PRO A 176 3.01 -8.08 0.24
CA PRO A 176 3.79 -9.07 -0.51
C PRO A 176 4.06 -8.62 -1.95
N ASN A 177 3.12 -7.90 -2.56
CA ASN A 177 3.16 -7.56 -3.98
C ASN A 177 4.10 -6.39 -4.28
N ILE A 178 4.29 -5.47 -3.34
CA ILE A 178 5.22 -4.35 -3.52
C ILE A 178 6.69 -4.81 -3.50
N ALA A 179 7.03 -5.84 -2.73
CA ALA A 179 8.38 -6.38 -2.71
C ALA A 179 8.75 -6.97 -4.08
N THR A 180 7.86 -7.79 -4.65
CA THR A 180 8.04 -8.34 -5.99
C THR A 180 8.02 -7.25 -7.06
N PHE A 181 7.13 -6.26 -6.94
CA PHE A 181 7.08 -5.14 -7.89
C PHE A 181 8.33 -4.24 -7.84
N GLY A 182 8.94 -4.10 -6.65
CA GLY A 182 10.21 -3.41 -6.48
C GLY A 182 11.38 -4.17 -7.11
N ALA A 183 11.39 -5.50 -7.00
CA ALA A 183 12.36 -6.34 -7.71
C ALA A 183 12.20 -6.24 -9.23
N ASP A 184 10.95 -6.23 -9.73
CA ASP A 184 10.61 -6.05 -11.15
C ASP A 184 11.04 -4.66 -11.72
N GLN A 185 11.67 -3.78 -10.93
CA GLN A 185 12.28 -2.54 -11.42
C GLN A 185 13.72 -2.69 -11.91
N PHE A 186 14.34 -3.85 -11.75
CA PHE A 186 15.72 -4.13 -12.15
C PHE A 186 15.76 -5.29 -13.13
N ASP A 187 16.60 -5.20 -14.16
CA ASP A 187 16.73 -6.23 -15.19
C ASP A 187 17.76 -7.30 -14.74
N GLU A 188 17.30 -8.52 -14.47
CA GLU A 188 18.15 -9.64 -14.03
C GLU A 188 19.12 -10.10 -15.13
N ASP A 189 18.74 -9.96 -16.40
CA ASP A 189 19.55 -10.38 -17.55
C ASP A 189 20.64 -9.35 -17.92
N ASP A 190 20.63 -8.18 -17.26
CA ASP A 190 21.66 -7.18 -17.46
C ASP A 190 22.91 -7.45 -16.61
N PRO A 191 24.11 -7.50 -17.21
CA PRO A 191 25.34 -7.78 -16.48
C PRO A 191 25.80 -6.67 -15.54
N ARG A 192 25.08 -5.55 -15.35
CA ARG A 192 25.37 -4.55 -14.31
C ARG A 192 24.36 -4.59 -13.17
N GLU A 193 23.13 -5.02 -13.45
CA GLU A 193 22.02 -5.09 -12.49
C GLU A 193 21.84 -6.50 -11.91
N GLY A 194 22.16 -7.55 -12.66
CA GLY A 194 22.08 -8.95 -12.22
C GLY A 194 23.03 -9.34 -11.08
N TYR A 195 24.02 -8.50 -10.72
CA TYR A 195 24.86 -8.71 -9.53
C TYR A 195 24.28 -8.09 -8.25
N ILE A 196 23.19 -7.33 -8.35
CA ILE A 196 22.57 -6.63 -7.21
C ILE A 196 21.70 -7.58 -6.38
N PHE A 197 21.37 -8.76 -6.92
CA PHE A 197 20.52 -9.78 -6.29
C PHE A 197 21.24 -11.13 -6.14
#